data_AF-A0AAD3RFH6-F1
#
_entry.id   AF-A0AAD3RFH6-F1
#
_cell.length_a   1.000
_cell.length_b   1.000
_cell.length_c   1.000
_cell.angle_alpha   90.00
_cell.angle_beta   90.00
_cell.angle_gamma   90.00
#
_symmetry.space_group_name_H-M   'P 1'
#
loop_
_entity.id
_entity.type
_entity.pdbx_description
1 polymer ?
#
loop_
_entity_poly.entity_id
_entity_poly.type
_entity_poly.pdbx_seq_one_letter_code
_entity_poly.pdbx_strand_id
1 'polypeptide(L)'
;MCVRAQTLAINRGESLKILTVKVSIPDRVKSDFTRWCINNRWRPKTFGREELRAIIRNAVEDSYKRLIMPFLTRSYRTKLTVAAEKESIAMFVRNLRQRLLVCPVRGCVIMGVDPGFRHGCKLAILSPTSQILHTDVVYLHNSGQQREADKLRHLMIKYSCTRVVIGNGTACRETESFFADLISRRYFHPLDVSYCITSEAGASIYSVSPEAAKEMPDLDPNLRSAVSIGRRVQDPLAELVKIDPKHIGIGTYQIMEEKVMRGWK
;
A
#
# COMPACT_ATOMS: atom_id res chain seq x y z
N MET A 1 9.73 15.38 4.32
CA MET A 1 9.58 14.18 3.46
C MET A 1 10.91 13.46 3.38
N CYS A 2 10.96 12.13 3.55
CA CYS A 2 12.22 11.38 3.42
C CYS A 2 12.77 11.55 2.00
N VAL A 3 14.04 11.95 1.88
CA VAL A 3 14.78 12.18 0.61
C VAL A 3 14.66 10.99 -0.35
N ARG A 4 14.50 9.78 0.19
CA ARG A 4 14.41 8.54 -0.59
C ARG A 4 13.04 8.31 -1.23
N ALA A 5 11.94 8.66 -0.55
CA ALA A 5 10.60 8.61 -1.16
C ALA A 5 10.46 9.60 -2.34
N GLN A 6 11.13 10.75 -2.23
CA GLN A 6 11.18 11.73 -3.32
C GLN A 6 11.89 11.18 -4.56
N THR A 7 12.95 10.38 -4.38
CA THR A 7 13.65 9.74 -5.52
C THR A 7 12.71 8.82 -6.30
N LEU A 8 11.91 7.98 -5.62
CA LEU A 8 10.93 7.12 -6.29
C LEU A 8 9.82 7.93 -6.97
N ALA A 9 9.37 9.02 -6.34
CA ALA A 9 8.37 9.92 -6.93
C ALA A 9 8.89 10.55 -8.23
N ILE A 10 10.12 11.06 -8.21
CA ILE A 10 10.80 11.67 -9.35
C ILE A 10 10.95 10.66 -10.49
N ASN A 11 11.44 9.45 -10.19
CA ASN A 11 11.59 8.38 -11.18
C ASN A 11 10.24 7.96 -11.79
N ARG A 12 9.17 7.89 -11.00
CA ARG A 12 7.82 7.61 -11.49
C ARG A 12 7.27 8.74 -12.37
N GLY A 13 7.49 9.99 -11.98
CA GLY A 13 7.09 11.15 -12.79
C GLY A 13 7.81 11.18 -14.15
N GLU A 14 9.08 10.77 -14.18
CA GLU A 14 9.84 10.65 -15.42
C GLU A 14 9.36 9.48 -16.29
N SER A 15 9.09 8.30 -15.72
CA SER A 15 8.61 7.14 -16.49
C SER A 15 7.22 7.37 -17.10
N LEU A 16 6.37 8.14 -16.42
CA LEU A 16 5.07 8.59 -16.91
C LEU A 16 5.17 9.78 -17.89
N LYS A 17 6.38 10.25 -18.20
CA LYS A 17 6.65 11.40 -19.08
C LYS A 17 6.01 12.72 -18.59
N ILE A 18 5.76 12.84 -17.28
CA ILE A 18 5.22 14.05 -16.64
C ILE A 18 6.37 14.99 -16.25
N LEU A 19 7.53 14.45 -15.90
CA LEU A 19 8.71 15.20 -15.46
C LEU A 19 9.91 14.89 -16.35
N THR A 20 10.82 15.86 -16.48
CA THR A 20 12.18 15.64 -17.02
C THR A 20 13.19 15.86 -15.90
N VAL A 21 14.07 14.89 -15.68
CA VAL A 21 15.00 14.92 -14.54
C VAL A 21 16.42 15.13 -15.04
N LYS A 22 17.04 16.23 -14.62
CA LYS A 22 18.43 16.57 -14.97
C LYS A 22 19.31 16.55 -13.72
N VAL A 23 20.47 15.88 -13.83
CA VAL A 23 21.52 15.96 -12.80
C VAL A 23 22.43 17.14 -13.14
N SER A 24 22.51 18.10 -12.23
CA SER A 24 23.43 19.22 -12.32
C SER A 24 24.73 18.88 -11.61
N ILE A 25 25.84 18.83 -12.34
CA ILE A 25 27.18 18.61 -11.78
C ILE A 25 27.90 19.97 -11.80
N PRO A 26 28.49 20.42 -10.68
CA PRO A 26 29.19 21.70 -10.65
C PRO A 26 30.35 21.77 -11.66
N ASP A 27 30.52 22.91 -12.33
CA ASP A 27 31.58 23.11 -13.33
C ASP A 27 32.99 22.90 -12.78
N ARG A 28 33.17 23.10 -11.47
CA ARG A 28 34.43 22.81 -10.78
C ARG A 28 34.90 21.38 -11.02
N VAL A 29 33.98 20.40 -11.02
CA VAL A 29 34.31 18.98 -11.25
C VAL A 29 34.92 18.78 -12.64
N LYS A 30 34.35 19.45 -13.66
CA LYS A 30 34.91 19.45 -15.02
C LYS A 30 36.30 20.06 -15.03
N SER A 31 36.46 21.23 -14.41
CA SER A 31 37.74 21.95 -14.40
C SER A 31 38.85 21.17 -13.72
N ASP A 32 38.55 20.51 -12.60
CA ASP A 32 39.52 19.74 -11.82
C ASP A 32 39.88 18.43 -12.55
N PHE A 33 38.90 17.75 -13.17
CA PHE A 33 39.13 16.59 -14.03
C PHE A 33 40.04 16.95 -15.21
N THR A 34 39.69 17.97 -15.98
CA THR A 34 40.46 18.39 -17.15
C THR A 34 41.88 18.80 -16.76
N ARG A 35 42.05 19.56 -15.67
CA ARG A 35 43.36 19.97 -15.16
C ARG A 35 44.20 18.75 -14.79
N TRP A 36 43.63 17.79 -14.06
CA TRP A 36 44.35 16.58 -13.64
C TRP A 36 44.77 15.73 -14.84
N CYS A 37 43.87 15.55 -15.81
CA CYS A 37 44.10 14.82 -17.04
C CYS A 37 45.28 15.39 -17.85
N ILE A 38 45.31 16.71 -18.05
CA ILE A 38 46.33 17.38 -18.85
C ILE A 38 47.67 17.45 -18.10
N ASN A 39 47.66 17.75 -16.80
CA ASN A 39 48.89 18.04 -16.05
C ASN A 39 49.55 16.81 -15.43
N ASN A 40 48.79 15.74 -15.17
CA ASN A 40 49.32 14.54 -14.50
C ASN A 40 49.24 13.31 -15.39
N ARG A 41 48.07 13.02 -15.98
CA ARG A 41 47.84 11.74 -16.68
C ARG A 41 48.45 11.69 -18.08
N TRP A 42 48.23 12.74 -18.87
CA TRP A 42 48.61 12.84 -20.29
C TRP A 42 49.61 13.95 -20.55
N ARG A 43 50.35 14.36 -19.53
CA ARG A 43 51.40 15.38 -19.65
C ARG A 43 52.49 14.88 -20.61
N PRO A 44 52.78 15.59 -21.71
CA PRO A 44 53.90 15.25 -22.58
C PRO A 44 55.22 15.33 -21.80
N LYS A 45 56.09 14.32 -21.96
CA LYS A 45 57.42 14.29 -21.34
C LYS A 45 58.42 15.25 -22.01
N THR A 46 58.15 15.64 -23.25
CA THR A 46 58.94 16.58 -24.05
C THR A 46 58.35 17.99 -24.02
N PHE A 47 59.14 19.01 -24.41
CA PHE A 47 58.64 20.38 -24.62
C PHE A 47 57.52 20.36 -25.68
N GLY A 48 56.28 20.26 -25.21
CA GLY A 48 55.13 19.98 -26.05
C GLY A 48 54.81 21.15 -26.97
N ARG A 49 54.77 20.88 -28.28
CA ARG A 49 54.21 21.80 -29.28
C ARG A 49 52.79 22.21 -28.86
N GLU A 50 52.47 23.50 -29.04
CA GLU A 50 51.16 24.11 -28.74
C GLU A 50 50.00 23.27 -29.32
N GLU A 51 50.18 22.81 -30.55
CA GLU A 51 49.23 21.98 -31.31
C GLU A 51 48.90 20.66 -30.59
N LEU A 52 49.91 19.97 -30.05
CA LEU A 52 49.72 18.70 -29.35
C LEU A 52 48.92 18.92 -28.05
N ARG A 53 49.19 20.04 -27.35
CA ARG A 53 48.42 20.40 -26.15
C ARG A 53 46.97 20.72 -26.48
N ALA A 54 46.72 21.39 -27.60
CA ALA A 54 45.37 21.69 -28.07
C ALA A 54 44.59 20.41 -28.42
N ILE A 55 45.21 19.46 -29.13
CA ILE A 55 44.59 18.16 -29.46
C ILE A 55 44.21 17.40 -28.17
N ILE A 56 45.14 17.31 -27.22
CA ILE A 56 44.88 16.63 -25.93
C ILE A 56 43.74 17.33 -25.18
N ARG A 57 43.77 18.66 -25.07
CA ARG A 57 42.70 19.42 -24.40
C ARG A 57 41.33 19.14 -25.02
N ASN A 58 41.23 19.22 -26.34
CA ASN A 58 39.98 18.98 -27.07
C ASN A 58 39.48 17.54 -26.87
N ALA A 59 40.38 16.54 -26.90
CA ALA A 59 40.03 15.16 -26.64
C ALA A 59 39.52 14.94 -25.20
N VAL A 60 40.15 15.58 -24.22
CA VAL A 60 39.70 15.50 -22.81
C VAL A 60 38.33 16.14 -22.66
N GLU A 61 38.10 17.30 -23.25
CA GLU A 61 36.80 17.98 -23.19
C GLU A 61 35.66 17.18 -23.86
N ASP A 62 35.90 16.61 -25.04
CA ASP A 62 34.95 15.70 -25.69
C ASP A 62 34.66 14.48 -24.80
N SER A 63 35.71 13.83 -24.30
CA SER A 63 35.56 12.65 -23.44
C SER A 63 34.76 12.96 -22.17
N TYR A 64 34.98 14.13 -21.57
CA TYR A 64 34.22 14.55 -20.40
C TYR A 64 32.74 14.72 -20.74
N LYS A 65 32.44 15.46 -21.82
CA LYS A 65 31.07 15.77 -22.23
C LYS A 65 30.29 14.52 -22.66
N ARG A 66 30.90 13.66 -23.47
CA ARG A 66 30.22 12.52 -24.12
C ARG A 66 30.25 11.24 -23.29
N LEU A 67 31.26 11.05 -22.44
CA LEU A 67 31.45 9.77 -21.72
C LEU A 67 31.36 9.95 -20.21
N ILE A 68 32.15 10.86 -19.62
CA ILE A 68 32.23 11.00 -18.16
C ILE A 68 30.93 11.58 -17.58
N MET A 69 30.38 12.63 -18.18
CA MET A 69 29.16 13.27 -17.69
C MET A 69 27.94 12.32 -17.71
N PRO A 70 27.66 11.57 -18.81
CA PRO A 70 26.61 10.56 -18.81
C PRO A 70 26.87 9.41 -17.82
N PHE A 71 28.12 8.97 -17.69
CA PHE A 71 28.50 7.92 -16.74
C PHE A 71 28.23 8.34 -15.29
N LEU A 72 28.69 9.54 -14.89
CA LEU A 72 28.45 10.09 -13.56
C LEU A 72 26.95 10.23 -13.30
N THR A 73 26.23 10.83 -14.25
CA THR A 73 24.77 11.01 -14.16
C THR A 73 24.07 9.68 -13.93
N ARG A 74 24.33 8.66 -14.77
CA ARG A 74 23.75 7.33 -14.63
C ARG A 74 24.13 6.69 -13.31
N SER A 75 25.41 6.74 -12.92
CA SER A 75 25.92 6.12 -11.70
C SER A 75 25.23 6.68 -10.45
N TYR A 76 25.15 8.01 -10.32
CA TYR A 76 24.48 8.66 -9.19
C TYR A 76 22.99 8.36 -9.17
N ARG A 77 22.31 8.41 -10.32
CA ARG A 77 20.88 8.05 -10.39
C ARG A 77 20.64 6.60 -9.97
N THR A 78 21.43 5.65 -10.48
CA THR A 78 21.33 4.25 -10.07
C THR A 78 21.56 4.08 -8.57
N LYS A 79 22.58 4.74 -7.99
CA LYS A 79 22.84 4.69 -6.54
C LYS A 79 21.66 5.21 -5.72
N LEU A 80 21.09 6.35 -6.11
CA LEU A 80 19.92 6.93 -5.44
C LEU A 80 18.70 6.03 -5.55
N THR A 81 18.42 5.48 -6.74
CA THR A 81 17.30 4.55 -6.96
C THR A 81 17.44 3.30 -6.09
N VAL A 82 18.60 2.63 -6.11
CA VAL A 82 18.83 1.42 -5.31
C VAL A 82 18.69 1.69 -3.81
N ALA A 83 19.22 2.82 -3.32
CA ALA A 83 19.08 3.20 -1.92
C ALA A 83 17.61 3.46 -1.54
N ALA A 84 16.84 4.09 -2.44
CA ALA A 84 15.44 4.38 -2.22
C ALA A 84 14.55 3.14 -2.26
N GLU A 85 14.78 2.23 -3.19
CA GLU A 85 14.10 0.94 -3.27
C GLU A 85 14.35 0.11 -2.01
N LYS A 86 15.60 0.00 -1.55
CA LYS A 86 15.95 -0.75 -0.34
C LYS A 86 15.20 -0.24 0.90
N GLU A 87 15.11 1.08 1.07
CA GLU A 87 14.36 1.65 2.20
C GLU A 87 12.85 1.45 2.04
N SER A 88 12.32 1.62 0.83
CA SER A 88 10.90 1.37 0.54
C SER A 88 10.50 -0.07 0.88
N ILE A 89 11.34 -1.04 0.51
CA ILE A 89 11.15 -2.47 0.86
C ILE A 89 11.19 -2.66 2.37
N ALA A 90 12.18 -2.09 3.06
CA ALA A 90 12.28 -2.21 4.51
C ALA A 90 11.04 -1.65 5.23
N MET A 91 10.53 -0.51 4.76
CA MET A 91 9.28 0.07 5.27
C MET A 91 8.06 -0.79 4.96
N PHE A 92 7.97 -1.32 3.73
CA PHE A 92 6.91 -2.25 3.35
C PHE A 92 6.89 -3.49 4.25
N VAL A 93 8.04 -4.15 4.45
CA VAL A 93 8.17 -5.32 5.32
C VAL A 93 7.80 -4.99 6.76
N ARG A 94 8.28 -3.84 7.27
CA ARG A 94 7.95 -3.40 8.63
C ARG A 94 6.45 -3.21 8.81
N ASN A 95 5.81 -2.50 7.88
CA ASN A 95 4.37 -2.24 7.96
C ASN A 95 3.55 -3.53 7.75
N LEU A 96 3.99 -4.44 6.87
CA LEU A 96 3.34 -5.73 6.65
C LEU A 96 3.38 -6.56 7.93
N ARG A 97 4.57 -6.68 8.54
CA ARG A 97 4.75 -7.37 9.81
C ARG A 97 3.86 -6.79 10.92
N GLN A 98 3.76 -5.46 11.01
CA GLN A 98 2.89 -4.81 11.99
C GLN A 98 1.42 -5.17 11.79
N ARG A 99 0.94 -5.29 10.55
CA ARG A 99 -0.45 -5.69 10.25
C ARG A 99 -0.72 -7.16 10.53
N LEU A 100 0.22 -8.03 10.18
CA LEU A 100 0.10 -9.47 10.39
C LEU A 100 0.15 -9.86 11.87
N LEU A 101 0.85 -9.09 12.70
CA LEU A 101 1.03 -9.36 14.12
C LEU A 101 0.08 -8.57 15.02
N VAL A 102 -1.02 -8.03 14.47
CA VAL A 102 -2.09 -7.44 15.29
C VAL A 102 -2.70 -8.53 16.17
N CYS A 103 -2.99 -8.20 17.43
CA CYS A 103 -3.56 -9.16 18.38
C CYS A 103 -4.97 -9.59 17.91
N PRO A 104 -5.25 -10.91 17.83
CA PRO A 104 -6.55 -11.42 17.43
C PRO A 104 -7.63 -11.20 18.50
N VAL A 105 -8.86 -10.94 18.06
CA VAL A 105 -10.04 -10.86 18.94
C VAL A 105 -10.77 -12.21 18.91
N ARG A 106 -10.63 -12.99 19.98
CA ARG A 106 -11.17 -14.35 20.07
C ARG A 106 -12.38 -14.44 20.98
N GLY A 107 -13.18 -15.48 20.79
CA GLY A 107 -14.22 -15.88 21.76
C GLY A 107 -15.51 -15.06 21.72
N CYS A 108 -15.72 -14.21 20.72
CA CYS A 108 -16.95 -13.44 20.57
C CYS A 108 -17.55 -13.56 19.16
N VAL A 109 -18.87 -13.41 19.07
CA VAL A 109 -19.59 -13.31 17.81
C VAL A 109 -19.39 -11.90 17.24
N ILE A 110 -18.94 -11.82 15.99
CA ILE A 110 -18.56 -10.56 15.34
C ILE A 110 -19.43 -10.33 14.10
N MET A 111 -19.89 -9.09 13.91
CA MET A 111 -20.49 -8.63 12.66
C MET A 111 -19.43 -7.89 11.83
N GLY A 112 -19.01 -8.47 10.73
CA GLY A 112 -18.25 -7.78 9.69
C GLY A 112 -19.18 -6.93 8.84
N VAL A 113 -18.79 -5.67 8.61
CA VAL A 113 -19.54 -4.68 7.83
C VAL A 113 -18.62 -4.14 6.74
N ASP A 114 -18.99 -4.37 5.48
CA ASP A 114 -18.40 -3.75 4.31
C ASP A 114 -19.26 -2.54 3.90
N PRO A 115 -18.84 -1.30 4.22
CA PRO A 115 -19.69 -0.12 4.06
C PRO A 115 -19.95 0.20 2.58
N GLY A 116 -21.12 0.78 2.30
CA GLY A 116 -21.47 1.19 0.96
C GLY A 116 -22.70 2.08 0.89
N PHE A 117 -22.68 3.02 -0.06
CA PHE A 117 -23.81 3.91 -0.34
C PHE A 117 -24.89 3.20 -1.20
N ARG A 118 -24.80 3.32 -2.53
CA ARG A 118 -25.84 2.86 -3.46
C ARG A 118 -26.08 1.35 -3.44
N HIS A 119 -25.03 0.57 -3.18
CA HIS A 119 -25.09 -0.90 -3.15
C HIS A 119 -25.35 -1.47 -1.75
N GLY A 120 -25.68 -0.61 -0.78
CA GLY A 120 -25.86 -0.98 0.62
C GLY A 120 -24.56 -1.39 1.31
N CYS A 121 -24.66 -1.53 2.63
CA CYS A 121 -23.64 -2.09 3.49
C CYS A 121 -23.84 -3.61 3.56
N LYS A 122 -22.79 -4.38 3.25
CA LYS A 122 -22.84 -5.84 3.33
C LYS A 122 -22.46 -6.28 4.72
N LEU A 123 -23.20 -7.24 5.25
CA LEU A 123 -23.05 -7.74 6.60
C LEU A 123 -22.72 -9.22 6.59
N ALA A 124 -21.84 -9.62 7.50
CA ALA A 124 -21.59 -11.02 7.81
C ALA A 124 -21.48 -11.21 9.33
N ILE A 125 -22.33 -12.04 9.91
CA ILE A 125 -22.23 -12.44 11.32
C ILE A 125 -21.42 -13.72 11.40
N LEU A 126 -20.35 -13.68 12.18
CA LEU A 126 -19.38 -14.75 12.35
C LEU A 126 -19.43 -15.28 13.77
N SER A 127 -19.40 -16.60 13.91
CA SER A 127 -19.25 -17.28 15.19
C SER A 127 -17.88 -16.98 15.83
N PRO A 128 -17.66 -17.34 17.11
CA PRO A 128 -16.34 -17.25 17.74
C PRO A 128 -15.25 -18.09 17.05
N THR A 129 -15.65 -19.04 16.19
CA THR A 129 -14.77 -19.93 15.41
C THR A 129 -14.73 -19.55 13.93
N SER A 130 -15.15 -18.33 13.57
CA SER A 130 -15.12 -17.79 12.20
C SER A 130 -16.07 -18.48 11.20
N GLN A 131 -17.05 -19.25 11.69
CA GLN A 131 -18.13 -19.81 10.87
C GLN A 131 -19.15 -18.72 10.53
N ILE A 132 -19.67 -18.76 9.31
CA ILE A 132 -20.66 -17.78 8.84
C ILE A 132 -22.03 -18.18 9.41
N LEU A 133 -22.59 -17.35 10.28
CA LEU A 133 -23.91 -17.57 10.89
C LEU A 133 -25.03 -16.92 10.08
N HIS A 134 -24.75 -15.76 9.49
CA HIS A 134 -25.71 -15.02 8.69
C HIS A 134 -25.00 -14.02 7.77
N THR A 135 -25.60 -13.72 6.62
CA THR A 135 -25.15 -12.65 5.71
C THR A 135 -26.34 -11.89 5.19
N ASP A 136 -26.19 -10.58 5.02
CA ASP A 136 -27.28 -9.71 4.58
C ASP A 136 -26.75 -8.42 3.94
N VAL A 137 -27.64 -7.66 3.29
CA VAL A 137 -27.36 -6.31 2.79
C VAL A 137 -28.36 -5.34 3.39
N VAL A 138 -27.85 -4.26 3.99
CA VAL A 138 -28.67 -3.23 4.64
C VAL A 138 -28.37 -1.86 4.06
N TYR A 139 -29.36 -0.97 4.05
CA TYR A 139 -29.24 0.35 3.43
C TYR A 139 -29.30 1.45 4.51
N LEU A 140 -28.15 1.74 5.11
CA LEU A 140 -28.04 2.59 6.30
C LEU A 140 -28.14 4.10 6.03
N HIS A 141 -28.08 4.50 4.75
CA HIS A 141 -28.01 5.91 4.33
C HIS A 141 -29.27 6.42 3.62
N ASN A 142 -30.36 5.68 3.69
CA ASN A 142 -31.62 5.99 3.00
C ASN A 142 -32.74 6.33 3.99
N SER A 143 -33.87 6.83 3.50
CA SER A 143 -35.06 7.18 4.30
C SER A 143 -35.64 6.04 5.15
N GLY A 144 -35.28 4.77 4.86
CA GLY A 144 -35.69 3.57 5.61
C GLY A 144 -34.81 3.23 6.82
N GLN A 145 -33.94 4.14 7.27
CA GLN A 145 -32.91 3.89 8.28
C GLN A 145 -33.41 3.22 9.57
N GLN A 146 -34.58 3.61 10.07
CA GLN A 146 -35.15 3.03 11.31
C GLN A 146 -35.48 1.54 11.14
N ARG A 147 -36.04 1.15 10.00
CA ARG A 147 -36.39 -0.25 9.71
C ARG A 147 -35.14 -1.12 9.62
N GLU A 148 -34.07 -0.59 9.02
CA GLU A 148 -32.78 -1.28 8.96
C GLU A 148 -32.13 -1.39 10.35
N ALA A 149 -32.28 -0.38 11.22
CA ALA A 149 -31.84 -0.43 12.61
C ALA A 149 -32.56 -1.54 13.41
N ASP A 150 -33.87 -1.69 13.23
CA ASP A 150 -34.66 -2.75 13.87
C ASP A 150 -34.25 -4.14 13.38
N LYS A 151 -34.01 -4.27 12.07
CA LYS A 151 -33.51 -5.50 11.46
C LYS A 151 -32.13 -5.87 12.04
N LEU A 152 -31.22 -4.90 12.12
CA LEU A 152 -29.90 -5.07 12.74
C LEU A 152 -30.02 -5.50 14.21
N ARG A 153 -30.86 -4.83 14.99
CA ARG A 153 -31.11 -5.18 16.39
C ARG A 153 -31.59 -6.62 16.54
N HIS A 154 -32.57 -7.03 15.72
CA HIS A 154 -33.07 -8.39 15.72
C HIS A 154 -31.96 -9.41 15.44
N LEU A 155 -31.14 -9.17 14.39
CA LEU A 155 -30.04 -10.05 14.04
C LEU A 155 -28.96 -10.12 15.14
N MET A 156 -28.57 -8.97 15.70
CA MET A 156 -27.56 -8.92 16.75
C MET A 156 -28.00 -9.67 18.01
N ILE A 157 -29.26 -9.50 18.43
CA ILE A 157 -29.83 -10.23 19.58
C ILE A 157 -29.90 -11.74 19.28
N LYS A 158 -30.44 -12.11 18.11
CA LYS A 158 -30.59 -13.52 17.69
C LYS A 158 -29.27 -14.29 17.75
N TYR A 159 -28.18 -13.68 17.32
CA TYR A 159 -26.86 -14.33 17.29
C TYR A 159 -25.94 -13.94 18.46
N SER A 160 -26.42 -13.16 19.44
CA SER A 160 -25.62 -12.65 20.56
C SER A 160 -24.33 -11.93 20.11
N CYS A 161 -24.43 -11.10 19.07
CA CYS A 161 -23.31 -10.37 18.50
C CYS A 161 -22.94 -9.14 19.34
N THR A 162 -21.71 -9.10 19.85
CA THR A 162 -21.22 -8.04 20.75
C THR A 162 -20.13 -7.16 20.15
N ARG A 163 -19.61 -7.54 18.97
CA ARG A 163 -18.57 -6.79 18.25
C ARG A 163 -19.01 -6.47 16.83
N VAL A 164 -18.91 -5.20 16.45
CA VAL A 164 -19.08 -4.76 15.06
C VAL A 164 -17.72 -4.36 14.49
N VAL A 165 -17.39 -4.85 13.30
CA VAL A 165 -16.14 -4.57 12.61
C VAL A 165 -16.47 -3.88 11.30
N ILE A 166 -16.06 -2.63 11.15
CA ILE A 166 -16.40 -1.77 10.01
C ILE A 166 -15.17 -1.65 9.11
N GLY A 167 -15.32 -1.92 7.82
CA GLY A 167 -14.29 -1.66 6.82
C GLY A 167 -13.98 -0.15 6.70
N ASN A 168 -12.72 0.20 6.50
CA ASN A 168 -12.27 1.60 6.39
C ASN A 168 -12.45 2.21 4.98
N GLY A 169 -13.39 1.70 4.20
CA GLY A 169 -13.66 2.09 2.83
C GLY A 169 -14.60 3.25 2.62
N THR A 170 -15.24 3.20 1.46
CA THR A 170 -16.27 4.15 1.05
C THR A 170 -17.47 4.04 2.00
N ALA A 171 -18.02 5.17 2.47
CA ALA A 171 -19.12 5.21 3.44
C ALA A 171 -18.77 4.75 4.88
N CYS A 172 -17.49 4.57 5.20
CA CYS A 172 -17.04 4.15 6.53
C CYS A 172 -17.49 5.14 7.61
N ARG A 173 -17.32 6.45 7.41
CA ARG A 173 -17.64 7.48 8.41
C ARG A 173 -19.13 7.53 8.73
N GLU A 174 -19.95 7.44 7.69
CA GLU A 174 -21.40 7.47 7.80
C GLU A 174 -21.92 6.19 8.49
N THR A 175 -21.31 5.04 8.17
CA THR A 175 -21.63 3.75 8.81
C THR A 175 -21.19 3.73 10.27
N GLU A 176 -19.99 4.24 10.56
CA GLU A 176 -19.49 4.43 11.91
C GLU A 176 -20.43 5.31 12.73
N SER A 177 -20.79 6.49 12.22
CA SER A 177 -21.67 7.42 12.93
C SER A 177 -23.02 6.78 13.25
N PHE A 178 -23.55 5.96 12.34
CA PHE A 178 -24.78 5.24 12.56
C PHE A 178 -24.67 4.20 13.69
N PHE A 179 -23.64 3.35 13.68
CA PHE A 179 -23.44 2.37 14.75
C PHE A 179 -23.13 3.05 16.09
N ALA A 180 -22.31 4.11 16.09
CA ALA A 180 -21.99 4.87 17.28
C ALA A 180 -23.23 5.48 17.94
N ASP A 181 -24.13 6.08 17.14
CA ASP A 181 -25.41 6.62 17.63
C ASP A 181 -26.28 5.52 18.26
N LEU A 182 -26.47 4.39 17.57
CA LEU A 182 -27.26 3.26 18.10
C LEU A 182 -26.68 2.67 19.40
N ILE A 183 -25.35 2.53 19.47
CA ILE A 183 -24.66 2.03 20.67
C ILE A 183 -24.83 3.02 21.83
N SER A 184 -24.67 4.32 21.58
CA SER A 184 -24.82 5.37 22.60
C SER A 184 -26.23 5.41 23.20
N ARG A 185 -27.26 5.14 22.38
CA ARG A 185 -28.66 5.05 22.80
C ARG A 185 -29.04 3.71 23.43
N ARG A 186 -28.09 2.80 23.64
CA ARG A 186 -28.31 1.44 24.16
C ARG A 186 -29.34 0.64 23.34
N TYR A 187 -29.38 0.88 22.02
CA TYR A 187 -30.38 0.28 21.13
C TYR A 187 -30.33 -1.26 21.12
N PHE A 188 -29.14 -1.82 21.33
CA PHE A 188 -28.87 -3.25 21.30
C PHE A 188 -29.04 -3.96 22.66
N HIS A 189 -29.57 -3.29 23.69
CA HIS A 189 -29.80 -3.90 25.01
C HIS A 189 -30.62 -5.21 24.89
N PRO A 190 -30.25 -6.30 25.61
CA PRO A 190 -29.27 -6.37 26.71
C PRO A 190 -27.79 -6.57 26.31
N LEU A 191 -27.47 -6.56 25.02
CA LEU A 191 -26.08 -6.75 24.58
C LEU A 191 -25.23 -5.50 24.84
N ASP A 192 -24.02 -5.71 25.33
CA ASP A 192 -22.98 -4.67 25.38
C ASP A 192 -22.16 -4.72 24.09
N VAL A 193 -22.49 -3.80 23.18
CA VAL A 193 -21.95 -3.77 21.82
C VAL A 193 -20.83 -2.74 21.73
N SER A 194 -19.71 -3.15 21.14
CA SER A 194 -18.61 -2.27 20.77
C SER A 194 -18.32 -2.38 19.28
N TYR A 195 -17.75 -1.33 18.69
CA TYR A 195 -17.31 -1.36 17.30
C TYR A 195 -15.81 -1.08 17.17
N CYS A 196 -15.22 -1.52 16.06
CA CYS A 196 -13.88 -1.12 15.66
C CYS A 196 -13.81 -0.98 14.13
N ILE A 197 -12.84 -0.19 13.67
CA ILE A 197 -12.57 0.01 12.25
C ILE A 197 -11.36 -0.83 11.86
N THR A 198 -11.45 -1.54 10.74
CA THR A 198 -10.36 -2.35 10.20
C THR A 198 -10.07 -1.99 8.75
N SER A 199 -8.86 -2.32 8.30
CA SER A 199 -8.48 -2.14 6.91
C SER A 199 -9.28 -3.11 6.03
N GLU A 200 -9.95 -2.60 4.99
CA GLU A 200 -10.59 -3.43 3.96
C GLU A 200 -9.67 -3.71 2.76
N ALA A 201 -8.46 -3.13 2.75
CA ALA A 201 -7.51 -3.29 1.64
C ALA A 201 -7.35 -4.76 1.22
N GLY A 202 -7.60 -5.04 -0.06
CA GLY A 202 -7.53 -6.38 -0.63
C GLY A 202 -8.75 -7.28 -0.37
N ALA A 203 -9.76 -6.86 0.41
CA ALA A 203 -10.97 -7.66 0.67
C ALA A 203 -11.79 -7.86 -0.61
N SER A 204 -11.91 -6.81 -1.43
CA SER A 204 -12.58 -6.88 -2.74
C SER A 204 -11.83 -7.74 -3.77
N ILE A 205 -10.50 -7.85 -3.65
CA ILE A 205 -9.68 -8.71 -4.52
C ILE A 205 -9.80 -10.17 -4.07
N TYR A 206 -9.78 -10.41 -2.76
CA TYR A 206 -10.02 -11.73 -2.20
C TYR A 206 -11.43 -12.22 -2.55
N SER A 207 -12.46 -11.39 -2.46
CA SER A 207 -13.85 -11.85 -2.64
C SER A 207 -14.16 -12.44 -4.02
N VAL A 208 -13.44 -11.99 -5.05
CA VAL A 208 -13.52 -12.51 -6.43
C VAL A 208 -12.44 -13.55 -6.76
N SER A 209 -11.59 -13.91 -5.78
CA SER A 209 -10.53 -14.89 -5.98
C SER A 209 -11.05 -16.34 -6.07
N PRO A 210 -10.33 -17.23 -6.77
CA PRO A 210 -10.64 -18.66 -6.78
C PRO A 210 -10.64 -19.28 -5.38
N GLU A 211 -9.77 -18.80 -4.49
CA GLU A 211 -9.65 -19.27 -3.10
C GLU A 211 -10.92 -18.95 -2.31
N ALA A 212 -11.43 -17.72 -2.43
CA ALA A 212 -12.69 -17.34 -1.78
C ALA A 212 -13.89 -18.09 -2.37
N ALA A 213 -13.89 -18.36 -3.68
CA ALA A 213 -14.92 -19.18 -4.31
C ALA A 213 -14.91 -20.64 -3.82
N LYS A 214 -13.74 -21.20 -3.50
CA LYS A 214 -13.63 -22.53 -2.88
C LYS A 214 -14.06 -22.52 -1.41
N GLU A 215 -13.74 -21.47 -0.67
CA GLU A 215 -14.05 -21.36 0.76
C GLU A 215 -15.54 -21.05 1.01
N MET A 216 -16.18 -20.30 0.11
CA MET A 216 -17.56 -19.83 0.22
C MET A 216 -18.29 -19.95 -1.14
N PRO A 217 -18.52 -21.18 -1.64
CA PRO A 217 -19.05 -21.41 -3.00
C PRO A 217 -20.44 -20.79 -3.20
N ASP A 218 -21.32 -20.92 -2.20
CA ASP A 218 -22.72 -20.49 -2.30
C ASP A 218 -22.94 -19.00 -1.98
N LEU A 219 -21.87 -18.27 -1.65
CA LEU A 219 -21.96 -16.87 -1.23
C LEU A 219 -21.64 -15.92 -2.38
N ASP A 220 -22.46 -14.87 -2.56
CA ASP A 220 -22.22 -13.80 -3.53
C ASP A 220 -20.86 -13.11 -3.24
N PRO A 221 -20.06 -12.78 -4.28
CA PRO A 221 -18.79 -12.09 -4.11
C PRO A 221 -18.87 -10.81 -3.28
N ASN A 222 -19.97 -10.07 -3.32
CA ASN A 222 -20.15 -8.85 -2.53
C ASN A 222 -20.33 -9.12 -1.03
N LEU A 223 -20.80 -10.31 -0.64
CA LEU A 223 -20.96 -10.69 0.77
C LEU A 223 -19.67 -11.31 1.35
N ARG A 224 -18.84 -11.92 0.49
CA ARG A 224 -17.53 -12.47 0.88
C ARG A 224 -16.56 -11.41 1.41
N SER A 225 -16.66 -10.16 0.95
CA SER A 225 -15.84 -9.05 1.46
C SER A 225 -16.16 -8.76 2.94
N ALA A 226 -17.45 -8.72 3.32
CA ALA A 226 -17.88 -8.54 4.71
C ALA A 226 -17.39 -9.67 5.62
N VAL A 227 -17.40 -10.91 5.11
CA VAL A 227 -16.82 -12.07 5.82
C VAL A 227 -15.32 -11.85 6.06
N SER A 228 -14.57 -11.44 5.04
CA SER A 228 -13.13 -11.18 5.18
C SER A 228 -12.85 -10.06 6.19
N ILE A 229 -13.63 -8.98 6.17
CA ILE A 229 -13.51 -7.87 7.13
C ILE A 229 -13.68 -8.36 8.57
N GLY A 230 -14.69 -9.17 8.85
CA GLY A 230 -14.91 -9.74 10.19
C GLY A 230 -13.78 -10.69 10.62
N ARG A 231 -13.36 -11.59 9.72
CA ARG A 231 -12.28 -12.57 10.00
C ARG A 231 -10.93 -11.91 10.24
N ARG A 232 -10.64 -10.76 9.62
CA ARG A 232 -9.40 -9.99 9.87
C ARG A 232 -9.24 -9.56 11.31
N VAL A 233 -10.33 -9.29 12.03
CA VAL A 233 -10.25 -8.91 13.44
C VAL A 233 -10.17 -10.15 14.34
N GLN A 234 -10.81 -11.26 13.94
CA GLN A 234 -10.71 -12.52 14.66
C GLN A 234 -9.32 -13.14 14.59
N ASP A 235 -8.72 -13.17 13.40
CA ASP A 235 -7.35 -13.62 13.17
C ASP A 235 -6.74 -12.88 11.96
N PRO A 236 -6.05 -11.74 12.20
CA PRO A 236 -5.45 -10.94 11.14
C PRO A 236 -4.46 -11.74 10.29
N LEU A 237 -3.66 -12.60 10.92
CA LEU A 237 -2.64 -13.38 10.23
C LEU A 237 -3.29 -14.40 9.29
N ALA A 238 -4.24 -15.20 9.78
CA ALA A 238 -4.88 -16.25 9.01
C ALA A 238 -5.70 -15.70 7.83
N GLU A 239 -6.25 -14.50 7.96
CA GLU A 239 -7.04 -13.88 6.91
C GLU A 239 -6.18 -13.11 5.89
N LEU A 240 -5.17 -12.35 6.33
CA LEU A 240 -4.34 -11.55 5.42
C LEU A 240 -3.41 -12.39 4.53
N VAL A 241 -3.02 -13.60 4.95
CA VAL A 241 -2.21 -14.51 4.12
C VAL A 241 -2.95 -15.05 2.89
N LYS A 242 -4.28 -14.94 2.85
CA LYS A 242 -5.11 -15.32 1.69
C LYS A 242 -5.01 -14.31 0.54
N ILE A 243 -4.37 -13.18 0.78
CA ILE A 243 -4.30 -12.05 -0.15
C ILE A 243 -2.86 -11.91 -0.62
N ASP A 244 -2.66 -11.74 -1.93
CA ASP A 244 -1.35 -11.41 -2.47
C ASP A 244 -0.79 -10.15 -1.76
N PRO A 245 0.43 -10.19 -1.19
CA PRO A 245 1.03 -9.07 -0.47
C PRO A 245 1.00 -7.72 -1.21
N LYS A 246 0.99 -7.73 -2.55
CA LYS A 246 0.87 -6.51 -3.36
C LYS A 246 -0.46 -5.78 -3.16
N HIS A 247 -1.51 -6.48 -2.71
CA HIS A 247 -2.87 -5.98 -2.56
C HIS A 247 -3.26 -5.59 -1.12
N ILE A 248 -2.41 -5.85 -0.12
CA ILE A 248 -2.71 -5.59 1.30
C ILE A 248 -2.65 -4.08 1.67
N GLY A 249 -2.28 -3.20 0.73
CA GLY A 249 -2.38 -1.73 0.89
C GLY A 249 -1.52 -1.16 2.03
N ILE A 250 -0.20 -1.39 1.98
CA ILE A 250 0.78 -1.18 3.04
C ILE A 250 1.81 -0.08 2.74
N GLY A 251 1.73 0.58 1.58
CA GLY A 251 2.64 1.66 1.21
C GLY A 251 2.22 2.43 -0.04
N THR A 252 2.57 3.72 -0.09
CA THR A 252 2.22 4.66 -1.18
C THR A 252 2.91 4.33 -2.52
N TYR A 253 4.04 3.60 -2.49
CA TYR A 253 4.78 3.15 -3.67
C TYR A 253 4.81 1.62 -3.78
N GLN A 254 3.70 0.96 -3.48
CA GLN A 254 3.55 -0.50 -3.61
C GLN A 254 3.61 -1.02 -5.06
N ILE A 255 3.70 -0.13 -6.05
CA ILE A 255 4.09 -0.51 -7.42
C ILE A 255 5.61 -0.75 -7.42
N MET A 256 6.07 -1.73 -6.66
CA MET A 256 7.42 -2.26 -6.84
C MET A 256 7.35 -3.26 -7.98
N GLU A 257 8.26 -3.12 -8.94
CA GLU A 257 8.36 -4.02 -10.09
C GLU A 257 8.28 -5.48 -9.63
N GLU A 258 7.49 -6.30 -10.35
CA GLU A 258 7.38 -7.75 -10.12
C GLU A 258 8.76 -8.45 -9.97
N LYS A 259 9.83 -7.87 -10.54
CA LYS A 259 11.20 -8.36 -10.43
C LYS A 259 11.71 -8.46 -8.99
N VAL A 260 11.34 -7.54 -8.10
CA VAL A 260 11.78 -7.57 -6.70
C VAL A 260 11.05 -8.67 -5.91
N MET A 261 9.77 -8.89 -6.23
CA MET A 261 8.95 -9.93 -5.60
C MET A 261 9.26 -11.34 -6.14
N ARG A 262 9.79 -11.47 -7.37
CA ARG A 262 10.20 -12.75 -7.97
C ARG A 262 11.46 -13.36 -7.34
N GLY A 263 12.29 -12.56 -6.66
CA GLY A 263 13.44 -13.06 -5.90
C GLY A 263 13.09 -13.80 -4.60
N TRP A 264 11.78 -13.95 -4.31
CA TRP A 264 11.23 -14.66 -3.15
C TRP A 264 10.57 -16.00 -3.52
N LYS A 265 10.70 -16.46 -4.77
CA LYS A 265 10.30 -17.81 -5.17
C LYS A 265 11.46 -18.78 -5.07
#